data_AF-A0A9D4ZHF4-F1
#
_entry.id   AF-A0A9D4ZHF4-F1
#
_cell.length_a   1.000
_cell.length_b   1.000
_cell.length_c   1.000
_cell.angle_alpha   90.00
_cell.angle_beta   90.00
_cell.angle_gamma   90.00
#
_symmetry.space_group_name_H-M   'P 1'
#
loop_
_entity.id
_entity.type
_entity.pdbx_description
1 polymer ?
#
loop_
_entity_poly.entity_id
_entity_poly.type
_entity_poly.pdbx_seq_one_letter_code
_entity_poly.pdbx_strand_id
1 'polypeptide(L)'
;MVRQYATNYVRAAWMRVLACLRDEGITVSGSFSSGVSKVALKERFKAFNSCFDELIRTQSAWVVPDPQLREELRLSIAEKLIPAYRSFSSRYQGYLDSGRHPGKYVKYSAEDLENCLLDLFEGTSSPTVAKRRSFSVG
;
A
#
# COMPACT_ATOMS: atom_id res chain seq x y z
N MET A 1 -9.40 -24.85 12.04
CA MET A 1 -10.14 -23.60 12.37
C MET A 1 -9.23 -22.37 12.38
N VAL A 2 -8.10 -22.36 13.09
CA VAL A 2 -7.19 -21.19 13.17
C VAL A 2 -6.68 -20.66 11.80
N ARG A 3 -6.32 -21.56 10.87
CA ARG A 3 -5.89 -21.18 9.49
C ARG A 3 -6.94 -20.34 8.75
N GLN A 4 -8.22 -20.75 8.79
CA GLN A 4 -9.31 -20.04 8.08
C GLN A 4 -9.52 -18.62 8.62
N TYR A 5 -9.43 -18.44 9.94
CA TYR A 5 -9.56 -17.13 10.58
C TYR A 5 -8.39 -16.21 10.25
N ALA A 6 -7.15 -16.73 10.26
CA ALA A 6 -5.97 -15.98 9.87
C ALA A 6 -6.05 -15.53 8.40
N THR A 7 -6.42 -16.42 7.48
CA THR A 7 -6.60 -16.08 6.06
C THR A 7 -7.72 -15.05 5.85
N ASN A 8 -8.85 -15.19 6.55
CA ASN A 8 -9.94 -14.22 6.47
C ASN A 8 -9.56 -12.85 7.02
N TYR A 9 -8.82 -12.82 8.14
CA TYR A 9 -8.31 -11.58 8.72
C TYR A 9 -7.34 -10.87 7.77
N VAL A 10 -6.34 -11.60 7.25
CA VAL A 10 -5.37 -11.06 6.28
C VAL A 10 -6.11 -10.49 5.09
N ARG A 11 -7.03 -11.25 4.49
CA ARG A 11 -7.85 -10.78 3.36
C ARG A 11 -8.64 -9.51 3.70
N ALA A 12 -9.34 -9.48 4.84
CA ALA A 12 -10.11 -8.32 5.27
C ALA A 12 -9.24 -7.08 5.52
N ALA A 13 -8.05 -7.27 6.06
CA ALA A 13 -7.13 -6.20 6.32
C ALA A 13 -6.60 -5.57 5.02
N TRP A 14 -6.21 -6.40 4.03
CA TRP A 14 -5.77 -5.94 2.72
C TRP A 14 -6.89 -5.31 1.88
N MET A 15 -8.15 -5.69 2.09
CA MET A 15 -9.30 -4.99 1.47
C MET A 15 -9.36 -3.51 1.86
N ARG A 16 -8.94 -3.14 3.08
CA ARG A 16 -8.91 -1.73 3.52
C ARG A 16 -7.86 -0.92 2.76
N VAL A 17 -6.70 -1.51 2.47
CA VAL A 17 -5.63 -0.86 1.67
C VAL A 17 -6.08 -0.69 0.22
N LEU A 18 -6.66 -1.73 -0.35
CA LEU A 18 -7.18 -1.69 -1.72
C LEU A 18 -8.33 -0.69 -1.87
N ALA A 19 -9.14 -0.50 -0.84
CA ALA A 19 -10.19 0.53 -0.81
C ALA A 19 -9.63 1.96 -0.94
N CYS A 20 -8.40 2.21 -0.48
CA CYS A 20 -7.72 3.49 -0.69
C CYS A 20 -7.33 3.71 -2.15
N LEU A 21 -7.22 2.66 -2.97
CA LEU A 21 -6.80 2.75 -4.37
C LEU A 21 -7.97 2.84 -5.36
N ARG A 22 -9.18 3.18 -4.87
CA ARG A 22 -10.38 3.37 -5.69
C ARG A 22 -10.52 4.81 -6.17
N ASP A 23 -11.08 4.96 -7.36
CA ASP A 23 -11.32 6.25 -8.01
C ASP A 23 -12.52 7.02 -7.39
N GLU A 24 -13.38 6.31 -6.66
CA GLU A 24 -14.61 6.84 -6.04
C GLU A 24 -14.34 8.05 -5.15
N GLY A 25 -14.93 9.20 -5.48
CA GLY A 25 -14.78 10.45 -4.73
C GLY A 25 -13.48 11.22 -5.00
N ILE A 26 -12.66 10.79 -5.98
CA ILE A 26 -11.50 11.56 -6.47
C ILE A 26 -11.91 12.45 -7.64
N THR A 27 -12.80 11.97 -8.49
CA THR A 27 -13.40 12.74 -9.58
C THR A 27 -14.66 13.43 -9.08
N VAL A 28 -14.72 14.75 -9.23
CA VAL A 28 -15.95 15.51 -9.01
C VAL A 28 -16.62 15.64 -10.38
N SER A 29 -17.75 14.96 -10.56
CA SER A 29 -18.58 15.09 -11.77
C SER A 29 -19.70 16.08 -11.48
N GLY A 30 -19.56 17.31 -11.98
CA GLY A 30 -20.63 18.31 -12.02
C GLY A 30 -20.95 18.68 -13.47
N SER A 31 -22.15 19.22 -13.72
CA SER A 31 -22.67 19.54 -15.07
C SER A 31 -21.77 20.42 -15.97
N PHE A 32 -20.73 21.07 -15.43
CA PHE A 32 -19.91 22.04 -16.17
C PHE A 32 -18.39 21.85 -16.04
N SER A 33 -17.90 20.91 -15.21
CA SER A 33 -16.49 20.50 -15.23
C SER A 33 -16.29 19.14 -14.59
N SER A 34 -15.58 18.26 -15.30
CA SER A 34 -15.03 17.01 -14.76
C SER A 34 -13.57 17.26 -14.39
N GLY A 35 -13.25 17.22 -13.10
CA GLY A 35 -11.89 17.48 -12.62
C GLY A 35 -11.47 16.52 -11.51
N VAL A 36 -10.18 16.19 -11.47
CA VAL A 36 -9.58 15.45 -10.36
C VAL A 36 -9.36 16.42 -9.19
N SER A 37 -9.94 16.13 -8.03
CA SER A 37 -9.70 16.90 -6.82
C SER A 37 -8.32 16.58 -6.25
N LYS A 38 -7.37 17.53 -6.38
CA LYS A 38 -6.03 17.39 -5.79
C LYS A 38 -6.06 17.20 -4.28
N VAL A 39 -7.05 17.77 -3.59
CA VAL A 39 -7.22 17.61 -2.13
C VAL A 39 -7.65 16.17 -1.81
N ALA A 40 -8.71 15.67 -2.48
CA ALA A 40 -9.18 14.31 -2.27
C ALA A 40 -8.11 13.27 -2.61
N LEU A 41 -7.33 13.52 -3.67
CA LEU A 41 -6.22 12.67 -4.07
C LEU A 41 -5.10 12.61 -3.02
N LYS A 42 -4.71 13.77 -2.45
CA LYS A 42 -3.71 13.82 -1.37
C LYS A 42 -4.15 13.06 -0.12
N GLU A 43 -5.41 13.26 0.30
CA GLU A 43 -5.98 12.52 1.43
C GLU A 43 -5.99 11.01 1.15
N ARG A 44 -6.23 10.62 -0.10
CA ARG A 44 -6.21 9.23 -0.52
C ARG A 44 -4.83 8.58 -0.38
N PHE A 45 -3.79 9.23 -0.88
CA PHE A 45 -2.41 8.75 -0.71
C PHE A 45 -1.99 8.70 0.76
N LYS A 46 -2.41 9.68 1.57
CA LYS A 46 -2.14 9.70 3.01
C LYS A 46 -2.82 8.55 3.74
N ALA A 47 -4.08 8.27 3.40
CA ALA A 47 -4.83 7.13 3.93
C ALA A 47 -4.18 5.80 3.52
N PHE A 48 -3.80 5.66 2.24
CA PHE A 48 -3.06 4.49 1.75
C PHE A 48 -1.77 4.28 2.54
N ASN A 49 -0.92 5.30 2.67
CA ASN A 49 0.35 5.21 3.39
C ASN A 49 0.12 4.76 4.84
N SER A 50 -0.88 5.32 5.51
CA SER A 50 -1.17 5.00 6.91
C SER A 50 -1.67 3.56 7.08
N CYS A 51 -2.63 3.13 6.24
CA CYS A 51 -3.13 1.76 6.28
C CYS A 51 -2.06 0.72 5.90
N PHE A 52 -1.22 1.03 4.92
CA PHE A 52 -0.12 0.17 4.52
C PHE A 52 0.93 0.04 5.62
N ASP A 53 1.36 1.16 6.22
CA ASP A 53 2.33 1.18 7.33
C ASP A 53 1.84 0.35 8.53
N GLU A 54 0.57 0.51 8.90
CA GLU A 54 -0.05 -0.25 9.99
C GLU A 54 -0.02 -1.75 9.71
N LEU A 55 -0.34 -2.14 8.46
CA LEU A 55 -0.43 -3.54 8.08
C LEU A 55 0.92 -4.21 7.96
N ILE A 56 1.90 -3.57 7.32
CA ILE A 56 3.26 -4.09 7.26
C ILE A 56 3.80 -4.28 8.67
N ARG A 57 3.69 -3.26 9.54
CA ARG A 57 4.14 -3.36 10.94
C ARG A 57 3.48 -4.53 11.67
N THR A 58 2.18 -4.72 11.50
CA THR A 58 1.43 -5.77 12.20
C THR A 58 1.74 -7.16 11.66
N GLN A 59 1.72 -7.34 10.34
CA GLN A 59 1.86 -8.65 9.71
C GLN A 59 3.32 -9.10 9.57
N SER A 60 4.31 -8.21 9.55
CA SER A 60 5.73 -8.58 9.67
C SER A 60 6.08 -9.14 11.05
N ALA A 61 5.40 -8.70 12.12
CA ALA A 61 5.60 -9.22 13.47
C ALA A 61 5.00 -10.62 13.68
N TRP A 62 4.14 -11.09 12.78
CA TRP A 62 3.56 -12.43 12.86
C TRP A 62 4.55 -13.44 12.27
N VAL A 63 4.47 -14.70 12.72
CA VAL A 63 5.27 -15.80 12.18
C VAL A 63 4.34 -16.81 11.52
N VAL A 64 4.59 -17.12 10.25
CA VAL A 64 3.98 -18.26 9.56
C VAL A 64 5.07 -19.33 9.39
N PRO A 65 5.08 -20.42 10.19
CA PRO A 65 6.17 -21.39 10.18
C PRO A 65 6.34 -22.16 8.87
N ASP A 66 5.25 -22.31 8.12
CA ASP A 66 5.20 -23.00 6.84
C ASP A 66 5.66 -22.06 5.72
N PRO A 67 6.84 -22.29 5.09
CA PRO A 67 7.39 -21.39 4.10
C PRO A 67 6.56 -21.34 2.81
N GLN A 68 5.90 -22.43 2.42
CA GLN A 68 5.06 -22.48 1.23
C GLN A 68 3.81 -21.62 1.44
N LEU A 69 3.12 -21.83 2.56
CA LEU A 69 1.96 -21.01 2.93
C LEU A 69 2.34 -19.52 3.06
N ARG A 70 3.52 -19.24 3.59
CA ARG A 70 4.03 -17.86 3.72
C ARG A 70 4.18 -17.21 2.35
N GLU A 71 4.80 -17.90 1.41
CA GLU A 71 5.00 -17.42 0.05
C GLU A 71 3.67 -17.25 -0.69
N GLU A 72 2.76 -18.23 -0.60
CA GLU A 72 1.41 -18.14 -1.17
C GLU A 72 0.64 -16.91 -0.67
N LEU A 73 0.71 -16.62 0.63
CA LEU A 73 0.07 -15.45 1.21
C LEU A 73 0.67 -14.15 0.65
N ARG A 74 2.01 -14.07 0.58
CA ARG A 74 2.70 -12.89 0.02
C ARG A 74 2.36 -12.67 -1.44
N LEU A 75 2.37 -13.73 -2.25
CA LEU A 75 2.00 -13.68 -3.66
C LEU A 75 0.55 -13.23 -3.82
N SER A 76 -0.39 -13.81 -3.07
CA SER A 76 -1.81 -13.42 -3.15
C SER A 76 -2.06 -11.95 -2.80
N ILE A 77 -1.24 -11.38 -1.91
CA ILE A 77 -1.28 -9.95 -1.59
C ILE A 77 -0.68 -9.13 -2.73
N ALA A 78 0.51 -9.49 -3.20
CA ALA A 78 1.23 -8.78 -4.26
C ALA A 78 0.42 -8.72 -5.57
N GLU A 79 -0.16 -9.85 -5.98
CA GLU A 79 -0.99 -9.98 -7.19
C GLU A 79 -2.18 -9.02 -7.21
N LYS A 80 -2.67 -8.57 -6.04
CA LYS A 80 -3.78 -7.63 -5.92
C LYS A 80 -3.30 -6.20 -5.70
N LEU A 81 -2.34 -6.02 -4.80
CA LEU A 81 -1.87 -4.71 -4.39
C LEU A 81 -1.07 -4.02 -5.48
N ILE A 82 -0.11 -4.72 -6.09
CA ILE A 82 0.84 -4.11 -7.02
C ILE A 82 0.16 -3.58 -8.29
N PRO A 83 -0.67 -4.37 -9.00
CA PRO A 83 -1.35 -3.83 -10.17
C PRO A 83 -2.33 -2.70 -9.82
N ALA A 84 -3.05 -2.79 -8.68
CA ALA A 84 -3.93 -1.72 -8.22
C ALA A 84 -3.14 -0.43 -7.94
N TYR A 85 -2.02 -0.52 -7.24
CA TYR A 85 -1.18 0.63 -6.91
C TYR A 85 -0.54 1.25 -8.14
N ARG A 86 0.02 0.42 -9.05
CA ARG A 86 0.63 0.91 -10.31
C ARG A 86 -0.40 1.64 -11.16
N SER A 87 -1.61 1.06 -11.30
CA SER A 87 -2.71 1.69 -12.05
C SER A 87 -3.12 3.04 -11.43
N PHE A 88 -3.34 3.07 -10.11
CA PHE A 88 -3.72 4.27 -9.39
C PHE A 88 -2.64 5.35 -9.44
N SER A 89 -1.38 5.00 -9.17
CA SER A 89 -0.24 5.91 -9.18
C SER A 89 -0.04 6.49 -10.58
N SER A 90 0.04 5.65 -11.62
CA SER A 90 0.24 6.12 -13.00
C SER A 90 -0.85 7.10 -13.45
N ARG A 91 -2.11 6.85 -13.07
CA ARG A 91 -3.24 7.73 -13.41
C ARG A 91 -3.16 9.09 -12.73
N TYR A 92 -2.69 9.14 -11.49
CA TYR A 92 -2.84 10.32 -10.63
C TYR A 92 -1.55 11.06 -10.29
N GLN A 93 -0.39 10.47 -10.51
CA GLN A 93 0.92 11.06 -10.19
C GLN A 93 1.13 12.41 -10.90
N GLY A 94 0.76 12.51 -12.18
CA GLY A 94 0.86 13.77 -12.94
C GLY A 94 0.00 14.92 -12.38
N TYR A 95 -1.06 14.63 -11.62
CA TYR A 95 -1.89 15.66 -10.97
C TYR A 95 -1.25 16.22 -9.69
N LEU A 96 -0.34 15.45 -9.08
CA LEU A 96 0.41 15.85 -7.90
C LEU A 96 1.72 16.58 -8.27
N ASP A 97 2.27 16.26 -9.45
CA ASP A 97 3.52 16.86 -9.97
C ASP A 97 3.40 18.35 -10.29
N SER A 98 2.20 18.87 -10.57
CA SER A 98 2.00 20.30 -10.83
C SER A 98 1.95 21.19 -9.57
N GLY A 99 2.44 20.71 -8.41
CA GLY A 99 2.39 21.41 -7.12
C GLY A 99 3.78 21.68 -6.51
N ARG A 100 3.85 22.56 -5.50
CA ARG A 100 5.12 22.99 -4.85
C ARG A 100 5.97 21.86 -4.22
N HIS A 101 5.41 20.66 -3.97
CA HIS A 101 6.10 19.54 -3.31
C HIS A 101 5.57 18.17 -3.76
N PRO A 102 5.98 17.66 -4.94
CA PRO A 102 5.46 16.41 -5.50
C PRO A 102 5.81 15.17 -4.67
N GLY A 103 7.04 15.10 -4.12
CA GLY A 103 7.52 13.96 -3.33
C GLY A 103 6.96 13.83 -1.91
N LYS A 104 6.06 14.72 -1.45
CA LYS A 104 5.58 14.71 -0.05
C LYS A 104 4.46 13.69 0.22
N TYR A 105 3.74 13.26 -0.81
CA TYR A 105 2.50 12.49 -0.63
C TYR A 105 2.62 11.03 -1.08
N VAL A 106 3.37 10.78 -2.15
CA VAL A 106 3.66 9.43 -2.65
C VAL A 106 4.87 8.90 -1.88
N LYS A 107 4.62 8.12 -0.82
CA LYS A 107 5.69 7.63 0.08
C LYS A 107 6.44 6.44 -0.51
N TYR A 108 5.81 5.66 -1.39
CA TYR A 108 6.30 4.36 -1.85
C TYR A 108 6.33 4.28 -3.38
N SER A 109 7.40 3.72 -3.93
CA SER A 109 7.36 3.17 -5.29
C SER A 109 6.66 1.80 -5.29
N ALA A 110 6.26 1.29 -6.45
CA ALA A 110 5.72 -0.08 -6.52
C ALA A 110 6.77 -1.12 -6.09
N GLU A 111 8.04 -0.88 -6.39
CA GLU A 111 9.17 -1.71 -5.95
C GLU A 111 9.36 -1.64 -4.43
N ASP A 112 9.18 -0.47 -3.80
CA ASP A 112 9.22 -0.35 -2.34
C ASP A 112 8.13 -1.21 -1.68
N LEU A 113 6.92 -1.22 -2.27
CA LEU A 113 5.82 -2.05 -1.77
C LEU A 113 6.16 -3.54 -1.89
N GLU A 114 6.65 -3.98 -3.06
CA GLU A 114 7.09 -5.37 -3.29
C GLU A 114 8.14 -5.79 -2.26
N ASN A 115 9.14 -4.95 -2.02
CA ASN A 115 10.17 -5.20 -1.01
C ASN A 115 9.58 -5.32 0.41
N CYS A 116 8.60 -4.49 0.79
CA CYS A 116 7.95 -4.60 2.10
C CYS A 116 7.18 -5.91 2.26
N LEU A 117 6.57 -6.42 1.18
CA LEU A 117 5.81 -7.68 1.22
C LEU A 117 6.70 -8.90 1.49
N LEU A 118 7.99 -8.84 1.13
CA LEU A 118 8.97 -9.90 1.40
C LEU A 118 9.22 -10.11 2.91
N ASP A 119 8.97 -9.09 3.74
CA ASP A 119 9.17 -9.18 5.19
C ASP A 119 7.93 -9.68 5.95
N LEU A 120 6.80 -9.87 5.26
CA LEU A 120 5.57 -10.28 5.92
C LEU A 120 5.70 -11.68 6.50
N PHE A 121 5.20 -11.88 7.71
CA PHE A 121 5.14 -13.18 8.37
C PHE A 121 6.50 -13.82 8.76
N GLU A 122 7.59 -13.04 8.77
CA GLU A 122 8.91 -13.46 9.24
C GLU A 122 9.11 -13.35 10.77
N GLY A 123 8.23 -12.63 11.47
CA GLY A 123 8.41 -12.30 12.89
C GLY A 123 9.37 -11.15 13.14
N THR A 124 9.65 -10.31 12.14
CA THR A 124 10.53 -9.15 12.26
C THR A 124 9.74 -7.94 12.76
N SER A 125 10.22 -7.29 13.83
CA SER A 125 9.58 -6.07 14.38
C SER A 125 9.87 -4.80 13.56
N SER A 126 10.70 -4.89 12.52
CA SER A 126 11.10 -3.78 11.67
C SER A 126 11.18 -4.21 10.20
N PRO A 127 10.32 -3.68 9.30
CA PRO A 127 10.38 -3.98 7.87
C PRO A 127 11.69 -3.44 7.26
N THR A 128 12.31 -4.21 6.37
CA THR A 128 13.62 -3.95 5.76
C THR A 128 13.69 -2.63 5.00
N VAL A 129 12.56 -2.13 4.48
CA VAL A 129 12.47 -0.81 3.83
C VAL A 129 12.75 0.34 4.81
N ALA A 130 12.36 0.22 6.09
CA ALA A 130 12.74 1.19 7.12
C ALA A 130 14.26 1.17 7.37
N LYS A 131 14.87 -0.02 7.29
CA LYS A 131 16.33 -0.22 7.40
C LYS A 131 17.08 0.40 6.23
N ARG A 132 16.60 0.23 4.98
CA ARG A 132 17.23 0.80 3.78
C ARG A 132 17.20 2.34 3.76
N ARG A 133 16.13 2.96 4.24
CA ARG A 133 16.03 4.43 4.29
C ARG A 133 16.99 5.08 5.31
N SER A 134 17.39 4.37 6.36
CA SER A 134 18.42 4.85 7.31
C SER A 134 19.85 4.77 6.77
N PHE A 135 20.11 4.02 5.68
CA PHE A 135 21.45 3.89 5.10
C PHE A 135 21.76 4.89 3.97
N SER A 136 20.85 5.81 3.65
CA SER A 136 21.06 6.82 2.59
C SER A 136 21.41 8.21 3.13
N VAL A 137 22.04 8.28 4.31
CA VAL A 137 22.69 9.51 4.79
C VAL A 137 24.17 9.19 5.02
N GLY A 138 24.97 9.42 3.98
CA GLY A 138 26.43 9.24 3.96
C GLY A 138 26.99 9.92 2.72
#